data_AF-A0A3R7T0L3-F1
#
_entry.id   AF-A0A3R7T0L3-F1
#
_cell.length_a   1.000
_cell.length_b   1.000
_cell.length_c   1.000
_cell.angle_alpha   90.00
_cell.angle_beta   90.00
_cell.angle_gamma   90.00
#
_symmetry.space_group_name_H-M   'P 1'
#
loop_
_entity.id
_entity.type
_entity.pdbx_description
1 polymer ?
#
loop_
_entity_poly.entity_id
_entity_poly.type
_entity_poly.pdbx_seq_one_letter_code
_entity_poly.pdbx_strand_id
1 'polypeptide(L)'
;MSATGLLLLGVVAAVGGANVFPEPRLDTLPCGTTTMNPGERVAIQSPNFPQNYDTSYRCQYEITCNPMESTYLEFICPSFELESSTDCLNDRLVVTYHGSREEKCGTDSPDGTITSDGWTRLTFASNAATTAPGFRCYIWCREQTTTTSTTTSTTTTSTTTTTPTTTTTTTTPTTTTPTTTTPTTTTPTTTPTTPVC
;
A
#
# COMPACT_ATOMS: atom_id res chain seq x y z
N MET A 1 -72.59 -40.96 18.48
CA MET A 1 -71.92 -39.77 19.06
C MET A 1 -70.43 -39.95 18.81
N SER A 2 -69.97 -39.82 17.55
CA SER A 2 -69.31 -38.64 16.97
C SER A 2 -68.39 -37.88 17.93
N ALA A 3 -67.07 -38.05 17.74
CA ALA A 3 -66.05 -37.06 18.08
C ALA A 3 -64.82 -37.32 17.20
N THR A 4 -64.73 -36.54 16.12
CA THR A 4 -63.56 -36.27 15.30
C THR A 4 -62.48 -35.57 16.14
N GLY A 5 -61.24 -36.03 16.06
CA GLY A 5 -60.09 -35.41 16.72
C GLY A 5 -58.84 -35.50 15.85
N LEU A 6 -58.65 -34.48 15.01
CA LEU A 6 -57.51 -34.26 14.14
C LEU A 6 -56.28 -33.91 14.98
N LEU A 7 -55.29 -34.80 15.08
CA LEU A 7 -54.02 -34.51 15.75
C LEU A 7 -53.10 -33.78 14.76
N LEU A 8 -52.87 -32.49 15.02
CA LEU A 8 -51.98 -31.61 14.29
C LEU A 8 -50.53 -32.15 14.31
N LEU A 9 -49.91 -32.24 13.13
CA LEU A 9 -48.46 -32.32 12.99
C LEU A 9 -47.86 -31.01 13.53
N GLY A 10 -47.40 -31.05 14.78
CA GLY A 10 -46.58 -29.99 15.36
C GLY A 10 -45.23 -29.95 14.67
N VAL A 11 -44.99 -28.88 13.91
CA VAL A 11 -43.68 -28.54 13.36
C VAL A 11 -42.73 -28.33 14.53
N VAL A 12 -41.67 -29.13 14.61
CA VAL A 12 -40.56 -28.92 15.54
C VAL A 12 -39.84 -27.66 15.09
N ALA A 13 -40.06 -26.55 15.79
CA ALA A 13 -39.27 -25.35 15.60
C ALA A 13 -37.83 -25.66 16.04
N ALA A 14 -36.92 -25.74 15.06
CA ALA A 14 -35.50 -25.74 15.33
C ALA A 14 -35.14 -24.41 16.02
N VAL A 15 -34.84 -24.46 17.31
CA VAL A 15 -34.09 -23.40 17.99
C VAL A 15 -32.67 -23.42 17.43
N GLY A 16 -32.50 -22.79 16.28
CA GLY A 16 -31.20 -22.44 15.75
C GLY A 16 -30.57 -21.43 16.69
N GLY A 17 -29.70 -21.91 17.58
CA GLY A 17 -28.74 -21.07 18.26
C GLY A 17 -27.91 -20.38 17.20
N ALA A 18 -28.23 -19.11 16.93
CA ALA A 18 -27.31 -18.24 16.23
C ALA A 18 -26.03 -18.26 17.06
N ASN A 19 -25.01 -18.96 16.57
CA ASN A 19 -23.65 -18.58 16.90
C ASN A 19 -23.51 -17.16 16.36
N VAL A 20 -23.86 -16.19 17.21
CA VAL A 20 -23.47 -14.80 17.04
C VAL A 20 -21.97 -14.82 17.25
N PHE A 21 -21.25 -15.24 16.22
CA PHE A 21 -19.88 -14.79 16.03
C PHE A 21 -20.01 -13.27 16.01
N PRO A 22 -19.50 -12.54 17.03
CA PRO A 22 -19.45 -11.10 16.89
C PRO A 22 -18.66 -10.86 15.61
N GLU A 23 -19.28 -10.21 14.62
CA GLU A 23 -18.52 -9.62 13.54
C GLU A 23 -17.36 -8.87 14.20
N PRO A 24 -16.11 -9.04 13.75
CA PRO A 24 -15.00 -8.31 14.34
C PRO A 24 -15.37 -6.84 14.23
N ARG A 25 -15.70 -6.24 15.38
CA ARG A 25 -16.08 -4.85 15.47
C ARG A 25 -14.89 -4.12 14.89
N LEU A 26 -15.12 -3.45 13.77
CA LEU A 26 -14.06 -2.71 13.14
C LEU A 26 -13.70 -1.55 14.07
N ASP A 27 -12.59 -1.69 14.77
CA ASP A 27 -12.12 -0.67 15.67
C ASP A 27 -11.48 0.45 14.86
N THR A 28 -12.03 1.66 14.98
CA THR A 28 -11.37 2.87 14.52
C THR A 28 -10.20 3.15 15.47
N LEU A 29 -8.99 3.15 14.94
CA LEU A 29 -7.78 3.38 15.71
C LEU A 29 -7.62 4.86 16.05
N PRO A 30 -7.21 5.19 17.29
CA PRO A 30 -6.64 6.49 17.59
C PRO A 30 -5.22 6.61 16.98
N CYS A 31 -4.67 7.83 16.97
CA CYS A 31 -3.26 8.04 16.64
C CYS A 31 -2.37 7.23 17.60
N GLY A 32 -1.27 6.69 17.08
CA GLY A 32 -0.30 5.92 17.86
C GLY A 32 0.11 4.63 17.15
N THR A 33 0.59 3.69 17.95
CA THR A 33 1.05 2.39 17.47
C THR A 33 -0.07 1.35 17.62
N THR A 34 -0.17 0.43 16.67
CA THR A 34 -1.10 -0.70 16.73
C THR A 34 -0.44 -1.93 16.14
N THR A 35 -0.67 -3.07 16.79
CA THR A 35 -0.23 -4.37 16.31
C THR A 35 -1.45 -5.20 15.97
N MET A 36 -1.42 -5.83 14.80
CA MET A 36 -2.48 -6.66 14.26
C MET A 36 -1.97 -8.08 14.00
N ASN A 37 -2.89 -9.04 14.00
CA ASN A 37 -2.67 -10.41 13.55
C ASN A 37 -3.32 -10.67 12.19
N PRO A 38 -2.86 -11.67 11.42
CA PRO A 38 -3.40 -11.93 10.09
C PRO A 38 -4.89 -12.25 10.16
N GLY A 39 -5.66 -11.67 9.23
CA GLY A 39 -7.13 -11.73 9.24
C GLY A 39 -7.80 -10.59 10.00
N GLU A 40 -7.07 -9.83 10.82
CA GLU A 40 -7.60 -8.63 11.46
C GLU A 40 -7.72 -7.46 10.47
N ARG A 41 -8.64 -6.57 10.78
CA ARG A 41 -8.88 -5.33 10.05
C ARG A 41 -9.19 -4.21 11.02
N VAL A 42 -8.62 -3.06 10.74
CA VAL A 42 -8.82 -1.82 11.51
C VAL A 42 -9.28 -0.69 10.61
N ALA A 43 -9.86 0.35 11.18
CA ALA A 43 -10.13 1.60 10.47
C ALA A 43 -9.26 2.74 11.01
N ILE A 44 -8.93 3.67 10.14
CA ILE A 44 -8.44 5.00 10.52
C ILE A 44 -9.36 6.04 9.90
N GLN A 45 -9.49 7.18 10.57
CA GLN A 45 -10.25 8.31 10.03
C GLN A 45 -9.61 9.63 10.44
N SER A 46 -9.85 10.67 9.63
CA SER A 46 -9.54 12.03 10.03
C SER A 46 -10.39 12.46 11.23
N PRO A 47 -9.95 13.45 12.04
CA PRO A 47 -10.79 14.00 13.09
C PRO A 47 -12.11 14.50 12.50
N ASN A 48 -13.18 14.38 13.27
CA ASN A 48 -14.55 14.82 12.91
C ASN A 48 -15.22 14.10 11.73
N PHE A 49 -14.55 13.16 11.05
CA PHE A 49 -15.12 12.45 9.89
C PHE A 49 -16.54 11.91 10.20
N PRO A 50 -17.55 12.13 9.32
CA PRO A 50 -17.45 12.63 7.94
C PRO A 50 -17.48 14.17 7.79
N GLN A 51 -17.49 14.92 8.89
CA GLN A 51 -17.35 16.37 8.83
C GLN A 51 -15.89 16.76 8.58
N ASN A 52 -15.69 18.01 8.17
CA ASN A 52 -14.35 18.49 7.87
C ASN A 52 -13.39 18.32 9.05
N TYR A 53 -12.16 17.91 8.74
CA TYR A 53 -11.09 17.81 9.74
C TYR A 53 -10.65 19.19 10.26
N ASP A 54 -9.98 19.20 11.40
CA ASP A 54 -9.40 20.40 11.99
C ASP A 54 -8.18 20.89 11.19
N THR A 55 -7.99 22.20 11.13
CA THR A 55 -6.75 22.82 10.64
C THR A 55 -5.60 22.62 11.62
N SER A 56 -4.35 22.66 11.15
CA SER A 56 -3.13 22.53 11.97
C SER A 56 -3.08 21.25 12.79
N TYR A 57 -3.68 20.19 12.25
CA TYR A 57 -3.76 18.89 12.89
C TYR A 57 -2.63 18.00 12.39
N ARG A 58 -2.07 17.18 13.28
CA ARG A 58 -1.08 16.16 12.92
C ARG A 58 -1.32 14.89 13.70
N CYS A 59 -1.49 13.79 12.99
CA CYS A 59 -1.70 12.47 13.56
C CYS A 59 -0.85 11.44 12.83
N GLN A 60 -0.28 10.52 13.60
CA GLN A 60 0.53 9.43 13.07
C GLN A 60 -0.06 8.10 13.54
N TYR A 61 -0.22 7.18 12.61
CA TYR A 61 -0.53 5.78 12.88
C TYR A 61 0.67 4.95 12.46
N GLU A 62 1.11 4.05 13.32
CA GLU A 62 2.15 3.08 13.02
C GLU A 62 1.57 1.69 13.25
N ILE A 63 1.41 0.94 12.16
CA ILE A 63 0.67 -0.32 12.16
C ILE A 63 1.63 -1.44 11.79
N THR A 64 1.67 -2.46 12.64
CA THR A 64 2.44 -3.68 12.41
C THR A 64 1.49 -4.88 12.34
N CYS A 65 1.51 -5.60 11.24
CA CYS A 65 0.94 -6.92 11.04
C CYS A 65 2.01 -7.97 11.40
N ASN A 66 1.75 -8.77 12.44
CA ASN A 66 2.69 -9.79 12.91
C ASN A 66 2.36 -11.17 12.31
N PRO A 67 3.37 -12.01 11.99
CA PRO A 67 4.80 -11.67 11.98
C PRO A 67 5.13 -10.78 10.77
N MET A 68 5.96 -9.76 10.99
CA MET A 68 6.51 -8.94 9.91
C MET A 68 7.26 -9.81 8.87
N GLU A 69 7.45 -9.28 7.66
CA GLU A 69 8.06 -9.97 6.51
C GLU A 69 7.28 -11.17 5.93
N SER A 70 6.51 -11.90 6.76
CA SER A 70 5.61 -12.98 6.33
C SER A 70 4.17 -12.52 6.08
N THR A 71 3.93 -11.22 6.24
CA THR A 71 2.63 -10.59 6.14
C THR A 71 2.73 -9.26 5.38
N TYR A 72 1.58 -8.74 4.97
CA TYR A 72 1.45 -7.42 4.35
C TYR A 72 0.17 -6.72 4.82
N LEU A 73 0.13 -5.41 4.60
CA LEU A 73 -1.00 -4.55 4.86
C LEU A 73 -1.62 -4.11 3.53
N GLU A 74 -2.94 -4.18 3.42
CA GLU A 74 -3.74 -3.76 2.27
C GLU A 74 -4.66 -2.60 2.67
N PHE A 75 -4.68 -1.54 1.86
CA PHE A 75 -5.41 -0.30 2.15
C PHE A 75 -6.61 -0.12 1.23
N ILE A 76 -7.76 0.23 1.82
CA ILE A 76 -8.98 0.60 1.09
C ILE A 76 -9.59 1.84 1.76
N CYS A 77 -9.68 2.97 1.05
CA CYS A 77 -10.22 4.24 1.54
C CYS A 77 -11.44 4.66 0.70
N PRO A 78 -12.63 4.09 0.97
CA PRO A 78 -13.85 4.42 0.21
C PRO A 78 -14.30 5.88 0.35
N SER A 79 -13.70 6.64 1.27
CA SER A 79 -13.90 8.07 1.41
C SER A 79 -12.55 8.73 1.65
N PHE A 80 -12.16 9.61 0.73
CA PHE A 80 -10.91 10.35 0.80
C PHE A 80 -11.04 11.68 0.06
N GLU A 81 -11.03 12.77 0.80
CA GLU A 81 -11.02 14.13 0.29
C GLU A 81 -10.23 15.04 1.23
N LEU A 82 -9.04 15.45 0.81
CA LEU A 82 -8.21 16.45 1.49
C LEU A 82 -8.13 17.73 0.66
N GLU A 83 -7.59 18.83 1.21
CA GLU A 83 -7.29 20.01 0.42
C GLU A 83 -6.33 19.63 -0.73
N SER A 84 -6.75 19.90 -1.97
CA SER A 84 -5.91 19.65 -3.14
C SER A 84 -4.86 20.76 -3.28
N SER A 85 -3.61 20.37 -3.52
CA SER A 85 -2.51 21.30 -3.75
C SER A 85 -1.44 20.65 -4.64
N THR A 86 -0.64 21.48 -5.31
CA THR A 86 0.52 20.99 -6.06
C THR A 86 1.44 20.21 -5.12
N ASP A 87 1.79 18.98 -5.52
CA ASP A 87 2.65 18.06 -4.76
C ASP A 87 2.19 17.79 -3.31
N CYS A 88 0.89 17.98 -3.02
CA CYS A 88 0.31 17.78 -1.68
C CYS A 88 1.00 18.57 -0.56
N LEU A 89 1.52 19.76 -0.89
CA LEU A 89 2.25 20.62 0.05
C LEU A 89 1.40 21.16 1.21
N ASN A 90 0.08 21.27 1.01
CA ASN A 90 -0.85 21.70 2.04
C ASN A 90 -1.21 20.52 2.96
N ASP A 91 -2.37 19.91 2.69
CA ASP A 91 -2.90 18.79 3.47
C ASP A 91 -2.55 17.49 2.79
N ARG A 92 -2.11 16.51 3.57
CA ARG A 92 -1.68 15.22 3.04
C ARG A 92 -1.85 14.08 4.01
N LEU A 93 -2.13 12.92 3.46
CA LEU A 93 -1.89 11.63 4.08
C LEU A 93 -0.61 11.06 3.48
N VAL A 94 0.43 10.92 4.31
CA VAL A 94 1.69 10.29 3.91
C VAL A 94 1.65 8.83 4.29
N VAL A 95 1.75 7.92 3.31
CA VAL A 95 1.88 6.48 3.53
C VAL A 95 3.34 6.10 3.35
N THR A 96 3.97 5.61 4.41
CA THR A 96 5.37 5.13 4.38
C THR A 96 5.41 3.65 4.67
N TYR A 97 6.13 2.89 3.86
CA TYR A 97 6.40 1.46 4.05
C TYR A 97 7.76 1.14 3.43
N HIS A 98 8.24 -0.10 3.50
CA HIS A 98 9.65 -0.38 3.18
C HIS A 98 10.04 0.00 1.75
N GLY A 99 10.90 1.03 1.65
CA GLY A 99 11.42 1.55 0.38
C GLY A 99 10.50 2.53 -0.35
N SER A 100 9.31 2.79 0.19
CA SER A 100 8.28 3.61 -0.48
C SER A 100 7.72 4.69 0.43
N ARG A 101 7.38 5.81 -0.20
CA ARG A 101 6.73 6.95 0.45
C ARG A 101 5.79 7.62 -0.54
N GLU A 102 4.50 7.57 -0.24
CA GLU A 102 3.44 8.15 -1.05
C GLU A 102 2.81 9.32 -0.30
N GLU A 103 2.58 10.44 -0.98
CA GLU A 103 1.81 11.56 -0.46
C GLU A 103 0.49 11.66 -1.22
N LYS A 104 -0.61 11.73 -0.47
CA LYS A 104 -1.97 11.65 -0.99
C LYS A 104 -2.78 12.86 -0.53
N CYS A 105 -3.45 13.54 -1.46
CA CYS A 105 -4.28 14.72 -1.19
C CYS A 105 -5.37 14.88 -2.27
N GLY A 106 -6.24 15.89 -2.12
CA GLY A 106 -7.42 15.99 -2.98
C GLY A 106 -8.24 14.70 -2.88
N THR A 107 -8.63 14.13 -4.02
CA THR A 107 -9.30 12.83 -4.11
C THR A 107 -8.35 11.69 -4.49
N ASP A 108 -7.04 11.91 -4.57
CA ASP A 108 -6.05 10.84 -4.80
C ASP A 108 -5.84 10.08 -3.48
N SER A 109 -6.46 8.92 -3.34
CA SER A 109 -6.39 8.08 -2.14
C SER A 109 -5.25 7.04 -2.23
N PRO A 110 -4.85 6.42 -1.11
CA PRO A 110 -3.94 5.26 -1.10
C PRO A 110 -4.68 3.92 -1.35
N ASP A 111 -5.82 3.93 -2.06
CA ASP A 111 -6.56 2.69 -2.35
C ASP A 111 -5.72 1.74 -3.18
N GLY A 112 -5.68 0.48 -2.76
CA GLY A 112 -4.91 -0.56 -3.45
C GLY A 112 -3.41 -0.53 -3.13
N THR A 113 -2.94 0.38 -2.27
CA THR A 113 -1.60 0.25 -1.70
C THR A 113 -1.50 -1.09 -0.97
N ILE A 114 -0.42 -1.82 -1.24
CA ILE A 114 -0.06 -3.08 -0.57
C ILE A 114 1.38 -2.92 -0.10
N THR A 115 1.64 -3.13 1.19
CA THR A 115 3.01 -3.08 1.71
C THR A 115 3.78 -4.34 1.29
N SER A 116 5.09 -4.20 1.14
CA SER A 116 6.00 -5.33 0.87
C SER A 116 6.29 -6.15 2.12
N ASP A 117 6.02 -5.58 3.30
CA ASP A 117 6.31 -6.13 4.60
C ASP A 117 5.19 -5.74 5.58
N GLY A 118 5.02 -6.47 6.67
CA GLY A 118 3.94 -6.25 7.63
C GLY A 118 3.96 -4.91 8.38
N TRP A 119 4.65 -3.86 7.93
CA TRP A 119 4.71 -2.57 8.63
C TRP A 119 4.35 -1.39 7.73
N THR A 120 3.70 -0.39 8.33
CA THR A 120 3.46 0.91 7.71
C THR A 120 3.40 2.03 8.74
N ARG A 121 3.71 3.24 8.28
CA ARG A 121 3.41 4.48 8.99
C ARG A 121 2.57 5.40 8.11
N LEU A 122 1.40 5.77 8.62
CA LEU A 122 0.52 6.78 8.06
C LEU A 122 0.70 8.07 8.84
N THR A 123 0.87 9.21 8.16
CA THR A 123 0.88 10.52 8.80
C THR A 123 -0.09 11.45 8.11
N PHE A 124 -1.17 11.80 8.81
CA PHE A 124 -2.07 12.86 8.37
C PHE A 124 -1.59 14.19 8.93
N ALA A 125 -1.48 15.20 8.06
CA ALA A 125 -1.18 16.57 8.44
C ALA A 125 -2.07 17.55 7.66
N SER A 126 -2.64 18.53 8.35
CA SER A 126 -3.36 19.66 7.77
C SER A 126 -2.66 20.99 8.06
N ASN A 127 -2.78 21.96 7.15
CA ASN A 127 -2.29 23.32 7.28
C ASN A 127 -3.28 24.20 8.08
N ALA A 128 -3.01 25.50 8.17
CA ALA A 128 -3.85 26.46 8.89
C ALA A 128 -5.00 27.07 8.05
N ALA A 129 -5.30 26.51 6.87
CA ALA A 129 -6.16 27.11 5.86
C ALA A 129 -7.42 26.26 5.59
N THR A 130 -7.63 25.80 4.36
CA THR A 130 -8.86 25.12 3.93
C THR A 130 -8.92 23.71 4.51
N THR A 131 -10.13 23.21 4.73
CA THR A 131 -10.36 21.82 5.14
C THR A 131 -11.40 21.16 4.25
N ALA A 132 -11.43 19.84 4.24
CA ALA A 132 -12.33 19.00 3.45
C ALA A 132 -12.90 17.87 4.33
N PRO A 133 -13.88 17.07 3.86
CA PRO A 133 -14.52 16.01 4.67
C PRO A 133 -13.55 14.97 5.26
N GLY A 134 -12.35 14.86 4.70
CA GLY A 134 -11.29 14.02 5.23
C GLY A 134 -11.32 12.61 4.68
N PHE A 135 -10.95 11.63 5.50
CA PHE A 135 -10.83 10.25 5.04
C PHE A 135 -11.37 9.24 6.05
N ARG A 136 -11.77 8.09 5.52
CA ARG A 136 -11.93 6.85 6.26
C ARG A 136 -11.32 5.71 5.46
N CYS A 137 -10.30 5.10 6.03
CA CYS A 137 -9.58 3.98 5.43
C CYS A 137 -9.71 2.73 6.29
N TYR A 138 -9.69 1.58 5.64
CA TYR A 138 -9.66 0.25 6.23
C TYR A 138 -8.30 -0.35 5.89
N ILE A 139 -7.62 -0.88 6.90
CA ILE A 139 -6.34 -1.56 6.74
C ILE A 139 -6.55 -3.02 7.12
N TRP A 140 -6.20 -3.92 6.21
CA TRP A 140 -6.24 -5.36 6.42
C TRP A 140 -4.84 -5.90 6.67
N CYS A 141 -4.69 -6.75 7.68
CA CYS A 141 -3.48 -7.52 7.92
C CYS A 141 -3.65 -8.90 7.25
N ARG A 142 -2.76 -9.24 6.31
CA ARG A 142 -2.84 -10.44 5.47
C ARG A 142 -1.55 -11.24 5.54
N GLU A 143 -1.66 -12.55 5.48
CA GLU A 143 -0.50 -13.43 5.29
C GLU A 143 0.00 -13.32 3.85
N GLN A 144 1.32 -13.31 3.66
CA GLN A 144 1.88 -13.55 2.34
C GLN A 144 1.63 -15.02 1.99
N THR A 145 1.03 -15.27 0.83
CA THR A 145 1.07 -16.62 0.26
C THR A 145 2.51 -16.92 -0.11
N THR A 146 3.20 -17.68 0.73
CA THR A 146 4.49 -18.26 0.38
C THR A 146 4.23 -19.19 -0.79
N THR A 147 4.46 -18.73 -2.02
CA THR A 147 4.77 -19.65 -3.11
C THR A 147 6.10 -20.27 -2.70
N THR A 148 6.04 -21.43 -2.05
CA THR A 148 7.20 -22.29 -1.88
C THR A 148 7.68 -22.60 -3.29
N SER A 149 8.57 -21.77 -3.80
CA SER A 149 9.49 -22.15 -4.85
C SER A 149 10.27 -23.30 -4.24
N THR A 150 9.81 -24.53 -4.49
CA THR A 150 10.59 -25.73 -4.28
C THR A 150 11.81 -25.56 -5.18
N THR A 151 12.85 -24.93 -4.64
CA THR A 151 14.18 -24.97 -5.21
C THR A 151 14.61 -26.41 -5.03
N THR A 152 14.22 -27.26 -5.97
CA THR A 152 14.84 -28.56 -6.18
C THR A 152 16.33 -28.27 -6.29
N SER A 153 17.08 -28.51 -5.21
CA SER A 153 18.52 -28.54 -5.25
C SER A 153 18.91 -29.70 -6.16
N THR A 154 19.05 -29.42 -7.45
CA THR A 154 19.72 -30.31 -8.39
C THR A 154 21.18 -30.37 -7.96
N THR A 155 21.52 -31.42 -7.22
CA THR A 155 22.90 -31.82 -6.98
C THR A 155 23.53 -32.17 -8.32
N THR A 156 24.20 -31.21 -8.94
CA THR A 156 24.99 -31.42 -10.16
C THR A 156 26.20 -32.28 -9.79
N THR A 157 26.10 -33.60 -10.00
CA THR A 157 27.25 -34.50 -9.96
C THR A 157 28.10 -34.22 -11.19
N SER A 158 29.27 -33.62 -11.00
CA SER A 158 30.24 -33.38 -12.06
C SER A 158 30.86 -34.70 -12.51
N THR A 159 30.37 -35.26 -13.62
CA THR A 159 31.08 -36.31 -14.38
C THR A 159 32.05 -35.65 -15.36
N THR A 160 33.35 -35.88 -15.15
CA THR A 160 34.43 -35.51 -16.05
C THR A 160 34.37 -36.36 -17.32
N THR A 161 33.95 -35.78 -18.45
CA THR A 161 33.99 -36.43 -19.77
C THR A 161 34.97 -35.68 -20.67
N THR A 162 36.13 -36.30 -20.87
CA THR A 162 37.16 -35.86 -21.84
C THR A 162 36.67 -36.11 -23.27
N THR A 163 36.47 -35.05 -24.05
CA THR A 163 36.18 -35.09 -25.49
C THR A 163 37.28 -34.31 -26.24
N PRO A 164 37.78 -34.80 -27.39
CA PRO A 164 38.97 -34.27 -28.04
C PRO A 164 38.72 -32.90 -28.68
N THR A 165 39.70 -32.01 -28.49
CA THR A 165 39.74 -30.64 -29.04
C THR A 165 40.00 -30.68 -30.55
N THR A 166 39.04 -30.23 -31.35
CA THR A 166 39.26 -29.88 -32.76
C THR A 166 39.57 -28.38 -32.84
N THR A 167 40.78 -28.06 -33.28
CA THR A 167 41.27 -26.68 -33.48
C THR A 167 40.66 -26.09 -34.74
N THR A 168 39.80 -25.07 -34.59
CA THR A 168 39.32 -24.24 -35.71
C THR A 168 39.78 -22.80 -35.51
N THR A 169 40.73 -22.37 -36.33
CA THR A 169 41.25 -21.00 -36.38
C THR A 169 40.16 -20.08 -36.95
N THR A 170 39.69 -19.09 -36.19
CA THR A 170 38.78 -18.05 -36.68
C THR A 170 39.35 -16.67 -36.39
N THR A 171 39.51 -15.88 -37.46
CA THR A 171 40.07 -14.55 -37.51
C THR A 171 39.14 -13.51 -36.88
N THR A 172 39.69 -12.69 -35.97
CA THR A 172 39.04 -11.55 -35.31
C THR A 172 38.69 -10.43 -36.28
N PRO A 173 37.43 -9.94 -36.34
CA PRO A 173 37.14 -8.65 -36.93
C PRO A 173 37.30 -7.54 -35.87
N THR A 174 38.12 -6.55 -36.20
CA THR A 174 38.34 -5.34 -35.38
C THR A 174 37.15 -4.40 -35.55
N THR A 175 36.40 -4.13 -34.47
CA THR A 175 35.32 -3.12 -34.45
C THR A 175 35.86 -1.77 -34.01
N THR A 176 35.71 -0.76 -34.86
CA THR A 176 36.03 0.65 -34.59
C THR A 176 34.88 1.33 -33.84
N THR A 177 35.21 1.97 -32.72
CA THR A 177 34.31 2.80 -31.90
C THR A 177 34.04 4.14 -32.58
N PRO A 178 32.78 4.58 -32.77
CA PRO A 178 32.48 5.94 -33.17
C PRO A 178 32.50 6.89 -31.96
N THR A 179 33.33 7.92 -32.04
CA THR A 179 33.40 9.02 -31.06
C THR A 179 32.23 9.98 -31.25
N THR A 180 31.39 10.15 -30.23
CA THR A 180 30.31 11.13 -30.22
C THR A 180 30.84 12.50 -29.75
N THR A 181 30.74 13.51 -30.60
CA THR A 181 31.04 14.91 -30.27
C THR A 181 29.78 15.63 -29.77
N THR A 182 29.87 16.23 -28.58
CA THR A 182 28.83 17.08 -27.98
C THR A 182 28.93 18.51 -28.54
N PRO A 183 27.83 19.11 -29.04
CA PRO A 183 27.84 20.52 -29.42
C PRO A 183 27.67 21.42 -28.19
N THR A 184 28.61 22.36 -28.01
CA THR A 184 28.56 23.41 -26.98
C THR A 184 27.62 24.53 -27.43
N THR A 185 26.54 24.77 -26.69
CA THR A 185 25.64 25.91 -26.89
C THR A 185 26.18 27.13 -26.15
N THR A 186 26.51 28.19 -26.88
CA THR A 186 26.89 29.50 -26.33
C THR A 186 25.65 30.38 -26.16
N THR A 187 25.39 30.80 -24.92
CA THR A 187 24.35 31.79 -24.57
C THR A 187 24.87 33.21 -24.85
N PRO A 188 24.13 34.10 -25.52
CA PRO A 188 24.52 35.50 -25.66
C PRO A 188 24.28 36.28 -24.35
N THR A 189 25.35 36.88 -23.83
CA THR A 189 25.32 37.81 -22.69
C THR A 189 24.69 39.14 -23.12
N THR A 190 23.59 39.54 -22.49
CA THR A 190 23.00 40.88 -22.63
C THR A 190 23.59 41.83 -21.59
N THR A 191 24.18 42.92 -22.07
CA THR A 191 24.73 44.01 -21.24
C THR A 191 23.59 44.91 -20.74
N PRO A 192 23.52 45.27 -19.45
CA PRO A 192 22.55 46.24 -18.96
C PRO A 192 22.99 47.66 -19.31
N THR A 193 22.20 48.38 -20.10
CA THR A 193 22.31 49.83 -20.30
C THR A 193 21.64 50.57 -19.16
N THR A 194 22.42 51.40 -18.46
CA THR A 194 21.96 52.37 -17.46
C THR A 194 21.06 53.45 -18.09
N PRO A 195 20.00 53.91 -17.39
CA PRO A 195 19.22 55.05 -17.83
C PRO A 195 19.98 56.36 -17.55
N VAL A 196 20.01 57.25 -18.54
CA VAL A 196 20.43 58.65 -18.38
C VAL A 196 19.17 59.49 -18.17
N CYS A 197 19.25 60.44 -17.24
CA CYS A 197 18.18 61.35 -16.79
C CYS A 197 17.40 62.05 -17.91
#